data_AF-A0A956HZH3-F1
#
_entry.id   AF-A0A956HZH3-F1
#
_cell.length_a   1.000
_cell.length_b   1.000
_cell.length_c   1.000
_cell.angle_alpha   90.00
_cell.angle_beta   90.00
_cell.angle_gamma   90.00
#
_symmetry.space_group_name_H-M   'P 1'
#
loop_
_entity.id
_entity.type
_entity.pdbx_description
1 polymer ?
#
loop_
_entity_poly.entity_id
_entity_poly.type
_entity_poly.pdbx_seq_one_letter_code
_entity_poly.pdbx_strand_id
1 'polypeptide(L)'
;MNGGPGAQAQPLEPANTPVAAPAEATPSPAEPTEAPPTPAEPADVADEEAPAAPPRAVQLDKKDKGGACGDEGQPACPLEGWMEKNTTPAVENQDLKALAAALHKIEFMAPDPKWDEGASGWAKIAREGAAAAEKGDFKAAKATCKTCHKAWKDKYLESYKTRAVPKLPADADKGRKDIK
;
A
#
# COMPACT_ATOMS: atom_id res chain seq x y z
N MET A 1 36.29 -25.40 -52.36
CA MET A 1 37.12 -26.59 -52.07
C MET A 1 37.57 -26.49 -50.61
N ASN A 2 37.47 -27.60 -49.87
CA ASN A 2 37.64 -27.80 -48.40
C ASN A 2 36.53 -27.18 -47.53
N GLY A 3 35.62 -27.92 -46.86
CA GLY A 3 35.68 -29.29 -46.30
C GLY A 3 36.29 -29.22 -44.88
N GLY A 4 35.67 -29.61 -43.76
CA GLY A 4 34.45 -30.38 -43.47
C GLY A 4 34.13 -30.28 -41.96
N PRO A 5 33.35 -31.22 -41.40
CA PRO A 5 32.43 -31.02 -40.27
C PRO A 5 32.95 -31.50 -38.89
N GLY A 6 32.20 -31.22 -37.82
CA GLY A 6 32.42 -31.82 -36.50
C GLY A 6 31.38 -31.44 -35.46
N ALA A 7 30.20 -32.07 -35.52
CA ALA A 7 29.34 -32.25 -34.35
C ALA A 7 30.07 -33.08 -33.30
N GLN A 8 29.81 -32.86 -32.00
CA GLN A 8 29.53 -33.91 -31.01
C GLN A 8 28.74 -33.32 -29.83
N ALA A 9 27.51 -33.81 -29.69
CA ALA A 9 26.78 -33.84 -28.42
C ALA A 9 27.48 -34.82 -27.46
N GLN A 10 27.29 -34.66 -26.14
CA GLN A 10 27.12 -35.76 -25.18
C GLN A 10 26.57 -35.23 -23.83
N PRO A 11 25.93 -36.10 -23.02
CA PRO A 11 24.80 -35.77 -22.15
C PRO A 11 25.03 -36.14 -20.66
N LEU A 12 23.94 -36.03 -19.89
CA LEU A 12 23.57 -36.76 -18.65
C LEU A 12 23.86 -36.08 -17.30
N GLU A 13 22.76 -35.92 -16.58
CA GLU A 13 22.61 -35.65 -15.15
C GLU A 13 23.25 -36.75 -14.28
N PRO A 14 23.41 -36.49 -12.97
CA PRO A 14 22.65 -37.36 -12.07
C PRO A 14 21.87 -36.61 -10.98
N ALA A 15 20.70 -37.18 -10.68
CA ALA A 15 19.87 -36.91 -9.52
C ALA A 15 20.59 -37.21 -8.19
N ASN A 16 20.28 -36.46 -7.13
CA ASN A 16 20.42 -36.97 -5.76
C ASN A 16 19.40 -36.34 -4.78
N THR A 17 18.29 -37.07 -4.63
CA THR A 17 17.60 -37.58 -3.42
C THR A 17 17.37 -36.68 -2.17
N PRO A 18 16.16 -36.74 -1.56
CA PRO A 18 15.74 -35.98 -0.37
C PRO A 18 16.25 -36.54 0.97
N VAL A 19 16.25 -35.70 2.01
CA VAL A 19 16.47 -36.11 3.41
C VAL A 19 15.21 -35.82 4.23
N ALA A 20 14.65 -36.86 4.84
CA ALA A 20 13.57 -36.79 5.81
C ALA A 20 13.95 -37.54 7.10
N ALA A 21 13.65 -36.91 8.25
CA ALA A 21 13.34 -37.44 9.60
C ALA A 21 14.48 -38.17 10.39
N PRO A 22 14.49 -38.21 11.76
CA PRO A 22 13.34 -38.54 12.63
C PRO A 22 13.11 -37.69 13.90
N ALA A 23 11.94 -37.94 14.51
CA ALA A 23 11.43 -37.41 15.76
C ALA A 23 12.03 -38.09 17.00
N GLU A 24 12.10 -37.38 18.13
CA GLU A 24 12.04 -37.97 19.47
C GLU A 24 11.25 -37.06 20.42
N ALA A 25 10.38 -37.70 21.22
CA ALA A 25 9.57 -37.10 22.26
C ALA A 25 9.98 -37.73 23.60
N THR A 26 9.98 -36.94 24.68
CA THR A 26 9.76 -37.45 26.06
C THR A 26 9.16 -36.34 26.96
N PRO A 27 8.36 -36.69 28.01
CA PRO A 27 7.46 -35.77 28.71
C PRO A 27 7.81 -35.46 30.19
N SER A 28 7.05 -34.49 30.76
CA SER A 28 6.72 -34.22 32.20
C SER A 28 7.79 -33.60 33.12
N PRO A 29 7.44 -32.95 34.28
CA PRO A 29 6.13 -32.79 34.95
C PRO A 29 5.70 -31.33 35.37
N ALA A 30 4.48 -31.25 35.93
CA ALA A 30 3.61 -30.10 36.23
C ALA A 30 3.94 -29.19 37.45
N GLU A 31 3.54 -27.90 37.31
CA GLU A 31 2.86 -26.93 38.23
C GLU A 31 3.28 -26.77 39.73
N PRO A 32 2.88 -25.71 40.49
CA PRO A 32 1.99 -24.56 40.21
C PRO A 32 2.57 -23.17 40.66
N THR A 33 1.96 -22.06 40.24
CA THR A 33 1.77 -20.87 41.12
C THR A 33 0.71 -19.92 40.54
N GLU A 34 -0.31 -19.70 41.38
CA GLU A 34 -1.36 -18.70 41.30
C GLU A 34 -0.87 -17.28 41.08
N ALA A 35 -1.62 -16.52 40.27
CA ALA A 35 -2.28 -15.30 40.71
C ALA A 35 -3.42 -14.92 39.74
N PRO A 36 -4.68 -14.82 40.18
CA PRO A 36 -5.72 -14.16 39.39
C PRO A 36 -5.47 -12.64 39.35
N PRO A 37 -5.73 -11.97 38.22
CA PRO A 37 -5.64 -10.52 38.12
C PRO A 37 -6.73 -9.84 38.96
N THR A 38 -6.32 -8.76 39.62
CA THR A 38 -7.16 -7.80 40.35
C THR A 38 -8.35 -7.32 39.51
N PRO A 39 -9.58 -7.24 40.08
CA PRO A 39 -10.69 -6.55 39.44
C PRO A 39 -10.43 -5.03 39.45
N ALA A 40 -10.28 -4.43 38.27
CA ALA A 40 -10.40 -2.98 38.14
C ALA A 40 -11.88 -2.64 37.96
N GLU A 41 -12.46 -1.99 38.98
CA GLU A 41 -13.76 -1.32 38.85
C GLU A 41 -13.61 -0.02 38.03
N PRO A 42 -14.70 0.43 37.38
CA PRO A 42 -14.72 1.54 36.43
C PRO A 42 -15.04 2.88 37.10
N ALA A 43 -14.27 3.89 36.74
CA ALA A 43 -14.52 5.31 36.92
C ALA A 43 -13.58 6.00 35.91
N ASP A 44 -13.90 7.05 35.19
CA ASP A 44 -15.05 7.92 35.13
C ASP A 44 -14.96 8.59 33.76
N VAL A 45 -16.10 9.04 33.29
CA VAL A 45 -16.29 9.86 32.09
C VAL A 45 -15.26 11.00 31.95
N ALA A 46 -14.67 11.10 30.77
CA ALA A 46 -14.25 12.38 30.20
C ALA A 46 -14.42 12.29 28.68
N ASP A 47 -15.68 12.41 28.30
CA ASP A 47 -16.10 12.95 27.02
C ASP A 47 -15.49 14.35 26.90
N GLU A 48 -14.26 14.43 26.38
CA GLU A 48 -13.69 15.70 25.93
C GLU A 48 -13.80 15.69 24.41
N GLU A 49 -14.97 16.15 23.99
CA GLU A 49 -15.34 16.61 22.67
C GLU A 49 -14.14 17.31 22.00
N ALA A 50 -13.41 16.54 21.17
CA ALA A 50 -12.45 17.13 20.27
C ALA A 50 -13.23 18.11 19.39
N PRO A 51 -12.84 19.39 19.29
CA PRO A 51 -13.51 20.30 18.38
C PRO A 51 -13.39 19.69 16.99
N ALA A 52 -14.54 19.29 16.44
CA ALA A 52 -14.66 18.92 15.05
C ALA A 52 -14.10 20.08 14.24
N ALA A 53 -12.89 19.91 13.75
CA ALA A 53 -12.31 20.86 12.82
C ALA A 53 -13.33 21.01 11.68
N PRO A 54 -13.71 22.24 11.32
CA PRO A 54 -14.68 22.44 10.24
C PRO A 54 -14.16 21.70 9.01
N PRO A 55 -15.02 21.05 8.21
CA PRO A 55 -14.58 20.50 6.94
C PRO A 55 -13.99 21.66 6.14
N ARG A 56 -12.66 21.66 5.97
CA ARG A 56 -11.96 22.54 5.03
C ARG A 56 -12.36 22.10 3.63
N ALA A 57 -13.57 22.46 3.23
CA ALA A 57 -13.97 22.51 1.84
C ALA A 57 -13.25 23.70 1.20
N VAL A 58 -11.94 23.55 0.96
CA VAL A 58 -11.25 24.43 0.02
C VAL A 58 -11.71 24.03 -1.37
N GLN A 59 -12.53 24.90 -1.93
CA GLN A 59 -13.08 24.77 -3.26
C GLN A 59 -11.92 24.63 -4.25
N LEU A 60 -11.92 23.51 -4.96
CA LEU A 60 -11.12 23.30 -6.16
C LEU A 60 -11.70 24.18 -7.27
N ASP A 61 -11.44 25.48 -7.18
CA ASP A 61 -11.69 26.39 -8.27
C ASP A 61 -10.69 26.15 -9.39
N LYS A 62 -11.24 26.29 -10.60
CA LYS A 62 -10.65 26.01 -11.89
C LYS A 62 -9.18 26.43 -12.03
N LYS A 63 -8.38 25.46 -12.47
CA LYS A 63 -7.35 25.62 -13.51
C LYS A 63 -6.18 26.52 -13.11
N ASP A 64 -5.59 26.26 -11.94
CA ASP A 64 -4.28 26.82 -11.65
C ASP A 64 -3.21 26.04 -12.41
N LYS A 65 -2.63 26.71 -13.42
CA LYS A 65 -1.46 26.21 -14.15
C LYS A 65 -0.24 26.37 -13.25
N GLY A 66 -0.04 25.44 -12.32
CA GLY A 66 1.24 25.27 -11.63
C GLY A 66 1.65 26.41 -10.68
N GLY A 67 0.71 27.03 -9.96
CA GLY A 67 1.02 27.86 -8.80
C GLY A 67 1.67 27.08 -7.64
N ALA A 68 2.19 27.81 -6.65
CA ALA A 68 2.74 27.23 -5.43
C ALA A 68 1.67 26.38 -4.70
N CYS A 69 2.09 25.27 -4.09
CA CYS A 69 1.21 24.34 -3.37
C CYS A 69 1.95 23.70 -2.18
N GLY A 70 1.19 23.27 -1.18
CA GLY A 70 1.70 22.49 -0.04
C GLY A 70 2.34 23.31 1.10
N ASP A 71 2.37 24.63 1.00
CA ASP A 71 2.79 25.54 2.08
C ASP A 71 1.57 26.05 2.88
N GLU A 72 1.80 26.61 4.07
CA GLU A 72 0.72 27.17 4.89
C GLU A 72 -0.03 28.29 4.14
N GLY A 73 -1.35 28.18 4.09
CA GLY A 73 -2.21 29.09 3.33
C GLY A 73 -2.25 28.85 1.81
N GLN A 74 -1.44 27.92 1.29
CA GLN A 74 -1.53 27.46 -0.10
C GLN A 74 -2.48 26.25 -0.22
N PRO A 75 -3.04 26.00 -1.41
CA PRO A 75 -3.80 24.78 -1.66
C PRO A 75 -2.90 23.54 -1.55
N ALA A 76 -3.50 22.40 -1.25
CA ALA A 76 -2.83 21.11 -1.32
C ALA A 76 -2.32 20.85 -2.73
N CYS A 77 -1.15 20.22 -2.82
CA CYS A 77 -0.57 19.86 -4.11
C CYS A 77 -1.46 18.86 -4.86
N PRO A 78 -1.50 18.85 -6.21
CA PRO A 78 -2.57 18.16 -6.95
C PRO A 78 -2.78 16.68 -6.59
N LEU A 79 -1.71 15.87 -6.53
CA LEU A 79 -1.82 14.46 -6.15
C LEU A 79 -2.09 14.28 -4.65
N GLU A 80 -1.47 15.11 -3.81
CA GLU A 80 -1.69 15.10 -2.36
C GLU A 80 -3.14 15.42 -2.01
N GLY A 81 -3.68 16.51 -2.54
CA GLY A 81 -5.08 16.91 -2.33
C GLY A 81 -6.06 15.89 -2.92
N TRP A 82 -5.70 15.22 -4.03
CA TRP A 82 -6.50 14.09 -4.51
C TRP A 82 -6.47 12.93 -3.51
N MET A 83 -5.30 12.55 -2.99
CA MET A 83 -5.16 11.44 -2.05
C MET A 83 -5.89 11.73 -0.74
N GLU A 84 -5.74 12.93 -0.18
CA GLU A 84 -6.43 13.36 1.03
C GLU A 84 -7.95 13.25 0.84
N LYS A 85 -8.49 13.83 -0.24
CA LYS A 85 -9.93 13.83 -0.51
C LYS A 85 -10.52 12.43 -0.72
N ASN A 86 -9.76 11.49 -1.28
CA ASN A 86 -10.28 10.19 -1.70
C ASN A 86 -9.91 9.04 -0.76
N THR A 87 -8.82 9.14 0.01
CA THR A 87 -8.36 8.06 0.90
C THR A 87 -8.59 8.39 2.37
N THR A 88 -8.43 9.64 2.80
CA THR A 88 -8.59 10.01 4.22
C THR A 88 -9.98 9.66 4.76
N PRO A 89 -11.11 10.03 4.11
CA PRO A 89 -12.43 9.67 4.63
C PRO A 89 -12.65 8.16 4.70
N ALA A 90 -12.13 7.40 3.72
CA ALA A 90 -12.26 5.94 3.72
C ALA A 90 -11.43 5.30 4.84
N VAL A 91 -10.27 5.87 5.15
CA VAL A 91 -9.42 5.42 6.25
C VAL A 91 -10.04 5.78 7.61
N GLU A 92 -10.56 6.99 7.78
CA GLU A 92 -11.15 7.47 9.04
C GLU A 92 -12.43 6.70 9.39
N ASN A 93 -13.29 6.46 8.40
CA ASN A 93 -14.52 5.70 8.59
C ASN A 93 -14.33 4.17 8.50
N GLN A 94 -13.10 3.71 8.30
CA GLN A 94 -12.77 2.30 8.02
C GLN A 94 -13.63 1.71 6.86
N ASP A 95 -14.00 2.54 5.88
CA ASP A 95 -14.75 2.13 4.69
C ASP A 95 -13.80 1.43 3.71
N LEU A 96 -13.67 0.11 3.90
CA LEU A 96 -12.80 -0.72 3.09
C LEU A 96 -13.20 -0.78 1.61
N LYS A 97 -14.49 -0.62 1.30
CA LYS A 97 -14.95 -0.61 -0.08
C LYS A 97 -14.52 0.68 -0.78
N ALA A 98 -14.71 1.83 -0.13
CA ALA A 98 -14.24 3.11 -0.64
C ALA A 98 -12.70 3.14 -0.73
N LEU A 99 -12.02 2.56 0.26
CA LEU A 99 -10.56 2.49 0.30
C LEU A 99 -10.01 1.65 -0.86
N ALA A 100 -10.60 0.47 -1.12
CA ALA A 100 -10.23 -0.37 -2.26
C ALA A 100 -10.39 0.37 -3.59
N ALA A 101 -11.55 1.00 -3.82
CA ALA A 101 -11.81 1.76 -5.04
C ALA A 101 -10.86 2.97 -5.22
N ALA A 102 -10.46 3.62 -4.13
CA ALA A 102 -9.47 4.70 -4.17
C ALA A 102 -8.07 4.18 -4.49
N LEU A 103 -7.66 3.06 -3.88
CA LEU A 103 -6.36 2.42 -4.12
C LEU A 103 -6.24 1.90 -5.56
N HIS A 104 -7.31 1.36 -6.13
CA HIS A 104 -7.35 1.01 -7.55
C HIS A 104 -7.12 2.20 -8.48
N LYS A 105 -7.66 3.39 -8.15
CA LYS A 105 -7.40 4.61 -8.91
C LYS A 105 -5.94 5.06 -8.80
N ILE A 106 -5.33 4.89 -7.63
CA ILE A 106 -3.91 5.24 -7.38
C ILE A 106 -2.96 4.45 -8.29
N GLU A 107 -3.34 3.24 -8.72
CA GLU A 107 -2.57 2.42 -9.68
C GLU A 107 -2.27 3.16 -11.01
N PHE A 108 -3.06 4.17 -11.36
CA PHE A 108 -2.91 4.96 -12.59
C PHE A 108 -2.24 6.32 -12.37
N MET A 109 -1.84 6.63 -11.14
CA MET A 109 -1.41 7.97 -10.72
C MET A 109 0.09 8.08 -10.48
N ALA A 110 0.88 7.09 -10.92
CA ALA A 110 2.33 7.14 -10.86
C ALA A 110 2.85 8.40 -11.60
N PRO A 111 3.59 9.30 -10.92
CA PRO A 111 4.10 10.53 -11.53
C PRO A 111 5.17 10.31 -12.62
N ASP A 112 5.86 9.16 -12.57
CA ASP A 112 6.80 8.68 -13.58
C ASP A 112 6.55 7.17 -13.80
N PRO A 113 6.47 6.67 -15.04
CA PRO A 113 6.22 5.27 -15.32
C PRO A 113 7.30 4.33 -14.76
N LYS A 114 8.54 4.80 -14.55
CA LYS A 114 9.61 3.98 -13.94
C LYS A 114 9.31 3.63 -12.49
N TRP A 115 8.38 4.32 -11.83
CA TRP A 115 8.00 4.00 -10.46
C TRP A 115 7.19 2.73 -10.37
N ASP A 116 6.67 2.19 -11.47
CA ASP A 116 6.02 0.88 -11.52
C ASP A 116 7.01 -0.28 -11.64
N GLU A 117 8.31 -0.01 -11.83
CA GLU A 117 9.32 -1.04 -12.00
C GLU A 117 9.76 -1.65 -10.66
N GLY A 118 9.95 -2.98 -10.65
CA GLY A 118 10.52 -3.71 -9.51
C GLY A 118 9.55 -4.00 -8.35
N ALA A 119 10.11 -4.47 -7.23
CA ALA A 119 9.33 -4.97 -6.09
C ALA A 119 8.54 -3.88 -5.34
N SER A 120 9.00 -2.62 -5.43
CA SER A 120 8.36 -1.45 -4.83
C SER A 120 7.51 -0.66 -5.83
N GLY A 121 7.08 -1.30 -6.92
CA GLY A 121 6.29 -0.69 -7.97
C GLY A 121 5.07 0.05 -7.40
N TRP A 122 4.90 1.32 -7.76
CA TRP A 122 3.82 2.19 -7.28
C TRP A 122 2.46 1.52 -7.40
N ALA A 123 2.11 1.08 -8.61
CA ALA A 123 0.80 0.49 -8.86
C ALA A 123 0.66 -0.92 -8.26
N LYS A 124 1.77 -1.65 -8.09
CA LYS A 124 1.78 -2.93 -7.36
C LYS A 124 1.43 -2.74 -5.89
N ILE A 125 2.06 -1.78 -5.20
CA ILE A 125 1.77 -1.48 -3.79
C ILE A 125 0.32 -1.02 -3.62
N ALA A 126 -0.17 -0.16 -4.53
CA ALA A 126 -1.55 0.31 -4.51
C ALA A 126 -2.54 -0.87 -4.68
N ARG A 127 -2.28 -1.77 -5.63
CA ARG A 127 -3.05 -3.00 -5.83
C ARG A 127 -3.07 -3.91 -4.60
N GLU A 128 -1.92 -4.13 -3.97
CA GLU A 128 -1.83 -4.95 -2.75
C GLU A 128 -2.71 -4.36 -1.64
N GLY A 129 -2.74 -3.03 -1.52
CA GLY A 129 -3.61 -2.34 -0.57
C GLY A 129 -5.09 -2.51 -0.92
N ALA A 130 -5.44 -2.35 -2.20
CA ALA A 130 -6.82 -2.55 -2.67
C ALA A 130 -7.29 -3.97 -2.37
N ALA A 131 -6.50 -4.98 -2.74
CA ALA A 131 -6.80 -6.38 -2.50
C ALA A 131 -6.89 -6.72 -1.00
N ALA A 132 -6.10 -6.08 -0.13
CA ALA A 132 -6.24 -6.22 1.32
C ALA A 132 -7.55 -5.63 1.83
N ALA A 133 -7.92 -4.43 1.36
CA ALA A 133 -9.18 -3.79 1.72
C ALA A 133 -10.40 -4.60 1.25
N GLU A 134 -10.38 -5.12 0.02
CA GLU A 134 -11.43 -6.01 -0.52
C GLU A 134 -11.61 -7.29 0.33
N LYS A 135 -10.54 -7.79 0.95
CA LYS A 135 -10.57 -8.95 1.85
C LYS A 135 -11.03 -8.63 3.26
N GLY A 136 -11.32 -7.36 3.58
CA GLY A 136 -11.66 -6.96 4.95
C GLY A 136 -10.45 -6.64 5.83
N ASP A 137 -9.22 -6.70 5.30
CA ASP A 137 -7.99 -6.51 6.09
C ASP A 137 -7.54 -5.04 6.10
N PHE A 138 -8.17 -4.26 6.97
CA PHE A 138 -7.84 -2.85 7.15
C PHE A 138 -6.38 -2.61 7.56
N LYS A 139 -5.82 -3.50 8.38
CA LYS A 139 -4.45 -3.35 8.88
C LYS A 139 -3.45 -3.54 7.75
N ALA A 140 -3.63 -4.57 6.92
CA ALA A 140 -2.80 -4.79 5.75
C ALA A 140 -2.98 -3.67 4.71
N ALA A 141 -4.22 -3.20 4.48
CA ALA A 141 -4.46 -2.06 3.59
C ALA A 141 -3.73 -0.80 4.06
N LYS A 142 -3.77 -0.47 5.36
CA LYS A 142 -3.02 0.67 5.93
C LYS A 142 -1.50 0.49 5.85
N ALA A 143 -1.02 -0.75 5.95
CA ALA A 143 0.41 -1.02 5.86
C ALA A 143 0.97 -0.65 4.46
N THR A 144 0.18 -0.81 3.39
CA THR A 144 0.63 -0.42 2.04
C THR A 144 0.78 1.09 1.87
N CYS A 145 -0.04 1.90 2.56
CA CYS A 145 0.16 3.36 2.60
C CYS A 145 1.55 3.72 3.11
N LYS A 146 1.99 3.07 4.20
CA LYS A 146 3.34 3.27 4.76
C LYS A 146 4.42 2.80 3.79
N THR A 147 4.24 1.65 3.15
CA THR A 147 5.18 1.12 2.15
C THR A 147 5.33 2.07 0.97
N CYS A 148 4.21 2.56 0.41
CA CYS A 148 4.19 3.49 -0.70
C CYS A 148 4.86 4.82 -0.33
N HIS A 149 4.52 5.39 0.84
CA HIS A 149 5.11 6.65 1.30
C HIS A 149 6.62 6.51 1.55
N LYS A 150 7.07 5.40 2.13
CA LYS A 150 8.50 5.14 2.33
C LYS A 150 9.26 5.01 1.00
N ALA A 151 8.64 4.42 -0.02
CA ALA A 151 9.28 4.24 -1.31
C ALA A 151 9.35 5.54 -2.13
N TRP A 152 8.30 6.36 -2.08
CA TRP A 152 8.09 7.37 -3.13
C TRP A 152 7.84 8.81 -2.64
N LYS A 153 7.53 9.03 -1.35
CA LYS A 153 7.13 10.37 -0.86
C LYS A 153 8.21 11.42 -1.09
N ASP A 154 9.46 11.13 -0.70
CA ASP A 154 10.54 12.11 -0.81
C ASP A 154 10.82 12.47 -2.29
N LYS A 155 10.84 11.46 -3.16
CA LYS A 155 10.99 11.66 -4.61
C LYS A 155 9.83 12.47 -5.19
N TYR A 156 8.61 12.23 -4.72
CA TYR A 156 7.44 13.00 -5.13
C TYR A 156 7.57 14.48 -4.73
N LEU A 157 7.91 14.75 -3.46
CA LEU A 157 8.04 16.10 -2.94
C LEU A 157 9.14 16.90 -3.66
N GLU A 158 10.25 16.25 -4.01
CA GLU A 158 11.39 16.86 -4.70
C GLU A 158 11.07 17.25 -6.15
N SER A 159 10.41 16.36 -6.90
CA SER A 159 10.39 16.47 -8.37
C SER A 159 9.00 16.48 -9.00
N TYR A 160 7.95 16.15 -8.23
CA TYR A 160 6.62 15.88 -8.80
C TYR A 160 5.47 16.59 -8.07
N LYS A 161 5.71 17.29 -6.95
CA LYS A 161 4.64 17.85 -6.11
C LYS A 161 3.67 18.78 -6.85
N THR A 162 4.13 19.54 -7.84
CA THR A 162 3.28 20.44 -8.63
C THR A 162 2.71 19.80 -9.89
N ARG A 163 3.02 18.52 -10.18
CA ARG A 163 2.50 17.85 -11.37
C ARG A 163 1.00 17.60 -11.22
N ALA A 164 0.29 17.83 -12.32
CA ALA A 164 -1.12 17.52 -12.38
C ALA A 164 -1.37 16.01 -12.26
N VAL A 165 -2.47 15.67 -11.59
CA VAL A 165 -2.99 14.31 -11.55
C VAL A 165 -3.39 13.87 -12.96
N PRO A 166 -2.97 12.67 -13.41
CA PRO A 166 -3.36 12.17 -14.72
C PRO A 166 -4.87 11.95 -14.80
N LYS A 167 -5.41 12.06 -16.01
CA LYS A 167 -6.81 11.72 -16.27
C LYS A 167 -6.98 10.20 -16.13
N LEU A 168 -7.79 9.79 -15.17
CA LEU A 168 -8.09 8.38 -14.91
C LEU A 168 -9.00 7.78 -16.00
N PRO A 169 -8.84 6.48 -16.33
CA PRO A 169 -9.79 5.76 -17.15
C PRO A 169 -11.15 5.61 -16.45
N ALA A 170 -12.20 5.32 -17.22
CA ALA A 170 -13.57 5.24 -16.71
C ALA A 170 -13.78 4.11 -15.69
N ASP A 171 -13.01 3.03 -15.82
CA ASP A 171 -13.04 1.84 -14.96
C ASP A 171 -11.89 1.81 -13.94
N ALA A 172 -11.28 2.97 -13.65
CA ALA A 172 -10.13 3.05 -12.74
C ALA A 172 -10.44 2.53 -11.32
N ASP A 173 -11.69 2.54 -10.89
CA ASP A 173 -12.13 1.98 -9.60
C ASP A 173 -11.99 0.45 -9.51
N LYS A 174 -11.79 -0.23 -10.64
CA LYS A 174 -11.56 -1.69 -10.73
C LYS A 174 -10.09 -2.04 -10.90
N GLY A 175 -9.23 -1.02 -10.94
CA GLY A 175 -7.80 -1.12 -11.07
C GLY A 175 -7.32 -1.52 -12.47
N ARG A 176 -6.00 -1.54 -12.63
CA ARG A 176 -5.29 -1.93 -13.85
C ARG A 176 -5.42 -3.43 -14.13
N LYS A 177 -5.45 -3.84 -15.39
CA LYS A 177 -5.53 -5.27 -15.76
C LYS A 177 -4.16 -5.88 -16.01
N ASP A 178 -3.15 -5.03 -16.18
CA ASP A 178 -1.77 -5.37 -16.48
C ASP A 178 -0.91 -5.64 -15.23
N ILE A 179 -1.47 -5.44 -14.02
CA ILE A 179 -0.78 -5.70 -12.75
C ILE A 179 -1.27 -7.03 -12.18
N LYS A 180 -0.35 -7.99 -12.10
CA LYS A 180 -0.55 -9.32 -11.53
C LYS A 180 0.05 -9.42 -10.14
#